data_AF-A0A948GMX6-F1
#
_entry.id   AF-A0A948GMX6-F1
#
_cell.length_a   1.000
_cell.length_b   1.000
_cell.length_c   1.000
_cell.angle_alpha   90.00
_cell.angle_beta   90.00
_cell.angle_gamma   90.00
#
_symmetry.space_group_name_H-M   'P 1'
#
loop_
_entity.id
_entity.type
_entity.pdbx_description
1 polymer ?
#
loop_
_entity_poly.entity_id
_entity_poly.type
_entity_poly.pdbx_seq_one_letter_code
_entity_poly.pdbx_strand_id
1 'polypeptide(L)'
;MNALSLETRYKAFATGFNILLLAGIVINISMYGFHWLPFIVLILGFALASWMQVMTRRSFAPLARMTTVAAEVSQGRFDSRITGVDADSEIGRLCWNMNDMLDQLESYFREVATAFRYTSDGKFFRQTLPAGLHGAFRGSLENVNVSLDAMASNGREQMKNLLISMVQGLNSRSLLTNLASTQQDLSHITEQMKVVVEEALSTNSDALASQSSVDSVVRHLAEITQRVEHSSRTIAQLNARGSDIQQAVSLINGIADQTNLLALNAAIEAARAGEAGRGFAVVADEVRKLAENTKNASESIGRIMADLMREAGTMLDDSAAMREMTQQSTEVVGDVAGRFRQFATSANNTLEKTYHAMDKSFASLIKVDHMIYKQRAYMALNSNGEEEYVKAVSVDFHGCRLGKWYYEGDGKERFSSVPSYRSLEVPHRTVHHSAHRLLASIDRGWERDSAVQQEIYEALSEMEEGSNGVMEVIDRMVAEKHG
;
A
#
# COMPACT_ATOMS: atom_id res chain seq x y z
N MET A 1 84.14 -25.24 -14.18
CA MET A 1 84.91 -26.43 -14.62
C MET A 1 83.93 -27.55 -14.87
N ASN A 2 83.63 -27.89 -16.13
CA ASN A 2 82.71 -28.98 -16.44
C ASN A 2 83.35 -30.31 -16.04
N ALA A 3 82.86 -30.90 -14.96
CA ALA A 3 83.22 -32.27 -14.61
C ALA A 3 82.82 -33.18 -15.79
N LEU A 4 83.79 -33.89 -16.36
CA LEU A 4 83.54 -34.89 -17.40
C LEU A 4 82.47 -35.87 -16.89
N SER A 5 81.47 -36.19 -17.73
CA SER A 5 80.43 -37.16 -17.35
C SER A 5 81.05 -38.49 -16.93
N LEU A 6 80.39 -39.23 -16.04
CA LEU A 6 80.92 -40.50 -15.52
C LEU A 6 81.27 -41.46 -16.66
N GLU A 7 80.43 -41.51 -17.70
CA GLU A 7 80.66 -42.28 -18.92
C GLU A 7 81.95 -41.83 -19.64
N THR A 8 82.20 -40.53 -19.75
CA THR A 8 83.41 -39.98 -20.38
C THR A 8 84.66 -40.29 -19.56
N ARG A 9 84.58 -40.28 -18.22
CA ARG A 9 85.70 -40.66 -17.33
C ARG A 9 86.04 -42.15 -17.45
N TYR A 10 85.04 -43.03 -17.52
CA TYR A 10 85.24 -44.46 -17.74
C TYR A 10 85.77 -44.78 -19.14
N LYS A 11 85.28 -44.09 -20.18
CA LYS A 11 85.85 -44.20 -21.54
C LYS A 11 87.32 -43.77 -21.55
N ALA A 12 87.66 -42.67 -20.90
CA ALA A 12 89.04 -42.20 -20.79
C ALA A 12 89.93 -43.20 -20.02
N PHE A 13 89.42 -43.80 -18.94
CA PHE A 13 90.13 -44.84 -18.19
C PHE A 13 90.37 -46.11 -19.04
N ALA A 14 89.34 -46.61 -19.73
CA ALA A 14 89.48 -47.78 -20.62
C ALA A 14 90.44 -47.51 -21.80
N THR A 15 90.39 -46.30 -22.37
CA THR A 15 91.32 -45.88 -23.44
C THR A 15 92.75 -45.74 -22.90
N GLY A 16 92.92 -45.15 -21.71
CA GLY A 16 94.22 -45.03 -21.04
C GLY A 16 94.82 -46.38 -20.66
N PHE A 17 94.00 -47.33 -20.19
CA PHE A 17 94.40 -48.71 -19.93
C PHE A 17 94.94 -49.40 -21.19
N ASN A 18 94.24 -49.26 -22.32
CA ASN A 18 94.71 -49.79 -23.61
C ASN A 18 96.02 -49.15 -24.09
N ILE A 19 96.19 -47.84 -23.90
CA ILE A 19 97.43 -47.13 -24.24
C ILE A 19 98.60 -47.63 -23.38
N LEU A 20 98.38 -47.83 -22.07
CA LEU A 20 99.39 -48.39 -21.17
C LEU A 20 99.76 -49.83 -21.52
N LEU A 21 98.78 -50.65 -21.91
CA LEU A 21 98.98 -52.02 -22.38
C LEU A 21 99.81 -52.05 -23.67
N LEU A 22 99.50 -51.17 -24.62
CA LEU A 22 100.25 -51.02 -25.87
C LEU A 22 101.69 -50.56 -25.60
N ALA A 23 101.88 -49.55 -24.74
CA ALA A 23 103.20 -49.06 -24.36
C ALA A 23 104.03 -50.15 -23.68
N GLY A 24 103.44 -50.91 -22.74
CA GLY A 24 104.10 -52.03 -22.08
C GLY A 24 104.57 -53.11 -23.06
N ILE A 25 103.79 -53.38 -24.10
CA ILE A 25 104.13 -54.37 -25.13
C ILE A 25 105.20 -53.84 -26.10
N VAL A 26 105.15 -52.57 -26.48
CA VAL A 26 106.22 -51.91 -27.27
C VAL A 26 107.54 -51.96 -26.52
N ILE A 27 107.55 -51.65 -25.22
CA ILE A 27 108.73 -51.75 -24.36
C ILE A 27 109.22 -53.21 -24.31
N ASN A 28 108.33 -54.18 -24.12
CA ASN A 28 108.69 -55.61 -24.08
C ASN A 28 109.34 -56.08 -25.40
N ILE A 29 108.78 -55.71 -26.55
CA ILE A 29 109.33 -56.01 -27.88
C ILE A 29 110.71 -55.37 -28.05
N SER A 30 110.89 -54.13 -27.59
CA SER A 30 112.18 -53.42 -27.70
C SER A 30 113.30 -54.02 -26.85
N MET A 31 112.98 -54.64 -25.71
CA MET A 31 113.96 -55.24 -24.79
C MET A 31 114.27 -56.70 -25.09
N TYR A 32 113.28 -57.49 -25.55
CA TYR A 32 113.37 -58.95 -25.63
C TYR A 32 113.12 -59.55 -27.04
N GLY A 33 112.87 -58.70 -28.05
CA GLY A 33 112.53 -59.13 -29.41
C GLY A 33 111.04 -59.52 -29.59
N PHE A 34 110.64 -59.85 -30.82
CA PHE A 34 109.24 -60.18 -31.12
C PHE A 34 108.86 -61.60 -30.68
N HIS A 35 107.84 -61.70 -29.82
CA HIS A 35 107.22 -62.96 -29.39
C HIS A 35 105.69 -62.87 -29.55
N TRP A 36 105.04 -64.02 -29.75
CA TRP A 36 103.58 -64.06 -29.93
C TRP A 36 102.79 -63.85 -28.63
N LEU A 37 103.38 -64.17 -27.47
CA LEU A 37 102.71 -64.11 -26.16
C LEU A 37 102.26 -62.68 -25.77
N PRO A 38 103.11 -61.62 -25.87
CA PRO A 38 102.68 -60.24 -25.62
C PRO A 38 101.55 -59.77 -26.54
N PHE A 39 101.54 -60.23 -27.81
CA PHE A 39 100.51 -59.84 -28.77
C PHE A 39 99.13 -60.43 -28.42
N ILE A 40 99.09 -61.67 -27.91
CA ILE A 40 97.85 -62.29 -27.41
C ILE A 40 97.31 -61.52 -26.19
N VAL A 41 98.20 -61.08 -25.29
CA VAL A 41 97.82 -60.26 -24.12
C VAL A 41 97.26 -58.90 -24.57
N LEU A 42 97.80 -58.29 -25.63
CA LEU A 42 97.24 -57.06 -26.23
C LEU A 42 95.80 -57.29 -26.70
N ILE A 43 95.56 -58.36 -27.46
CA ILE A 43 94.25 -58.66 -28.06
C ILE A 43 93.22 -58.95 -26.96
N LEU A 44 93.59 -59.74 -25.95
CA LEU A 44 92.72 -60.04 -24.80
C LEU A 44 92.45 -58.79 -23.97
N GLY A 45 93.45 -57.94 -23.74
CA GLY A 45 93.29 -56.65 -23.06
C GLY A 45 92.37 -55.71 -23.84
N PHE A 46 92.54 -55.60 -25.16
CA PHE A 46 91.69 -54.80 -26.03
C PHE A 46 90.25 -55.33 -26.08
N ALA A 47 90.08 -56.66 -26.14
CA ALA A 47 88.76 -57.30 -26.10
C ALA A 47 88.06 -57.07 -24.76
N LEU A 48 88.77 -57.20 -23.64
CA LEU A 48 88.24 -56.93 -22.30
C LEU A 48 87.87 -55.46 -22.12
N ALA A 49 88.72 -54.53 -22.57
CA ALA A 49 88.45 -53.10 -22.52
C ALA A 49 87.27 -52.71 -23.43
N SER A 50 87.16 -53.29 -24.62
CA SER A 50 86.04 -53.08 -25.54
C SER A 50 84.74 -53.64 -24.96
N TRP A 51 84.79 -54.85 -24.37
CA TRP A 51 83.66 -55.45 -23.66
C TRP A 51 83.22 -54.61 -22.46
N MET A 52 84.17 -54.14 -21.64
CA MET A 52 83.92 -53.26 -20.50
C MET A 52 83.33 -51.92 -20.96
N GLN A 53 83.77 -51.39 -22.11
CA GLN A 53 83.22 -50.16 -22.68
C GLN A 53 81.78 -50.35 -23.19
N VAL A 54 81.46 -51.49 -23.83
CA VAL A 54 80.09 -51.83 -24.25
C VAL A 54 79.19 -52.04 -23.03
N MET A 55 79.67 -52.77 -22.02
CA MET A 55 78.95 -53.01 -20.77
C MET A 55 78.66 -51.69 -20.06
N THR A 56 79.66 -50.82 -19.91
CA THR A 56 79.51 -49.48 -19.33
C THR A 56 78.50 -48.66 -20.12
N ARG A 57 78.60 -48.59 -21.46
CA ARG A 57 77.61 -47.86 -22.27
C ARG A 57 76.18 -48.38 -22.07
N ARG A 58 76.00 -49.69 -21.99
CA ARG A 58 74.68 -50.30 -21.74
C ARG A 58 74.15 -49.97 -20.33
N SER A 59 74.99 -50.05 -19.31
CA SER A 59 74.61 -49.73 -17.93
C SER A 59 74.32 -48.23 -17.73
N PHE A 60 75.03 -47.33 -18.41
CA PHE A 60 74.85 -45.87 -18.27
C PHE A 60 73.81 -45.26 -19.22
N ALA A 61 73.41 -45.95 -20.30
CA ALA A 61 72.41 -45.43 -21.24
C ALA A 61 71.06 -45.03 -20.59
N PRO A 62 70.51 -45.74 -19.59
CA PRO A 62 69.30 -45.30 -18.89
C PRO A 62 69.49 -43.98 -18.12
N LEU A 63 70.68 -43.66 -17.61
CA LEU A 63 70.94 -42.40 -16.90
C LEU A 63 70.88 -41.17 -17.82
N ALA A 64 71.31 -41.31 -19.07
CA ALA A 64 71.12 -40.26 -20.07
C ALA A 64 69.63 -40.02 -20.34
N ARG A 65 68.83 -41.11 -20.44
CA ARG A 65 67.37 -41.02 -20.60
C ARG A 65 66.69 -40.38 -19.40
N MET A 66 67.11 -40.72 -18.17
CA MET A 66 66.65 -40.06 -16.95
C MET A 66 66.90 -38.56 -16.98
N THR A 67 68.08 -38.13 -17.47
CA THR A 67 68.41 -36.71 -17.58
C THR A 67 67.47 -35.99 -18.56
N THR A 68 67.16 -36.61 -19.70
CA THR A 68 66.20 -36.07 -20.67
C THR A 68 64.80 -35.97 -20.08
N VAL A 69 64.30 -37.03 -19.45
CA VAL A 69 62.96 -37.04 -18.84
C VAL A 69 62.88 -36.02 -17.70
N ALA A 70 63.92 -35.91 -16.87
CA ALA A 70 63.98 -34.88 -15.82
C ALA A 70 63.93 -33.46 -16.41
N ALA A 71 64.58 -33.22 -17.56
CA ALA A 71 64.49 -31.95 -18.28
C ALA A 71 63.07 -31.68 -18.81
N GLU A 72 62.36 -32.69 -19.32
CA GLU A 72 60.97 -32.54 -19.77
C GLU A 72 60.01 -32.25 -18.61
N VAL A 73 60.20 -32.93 -17.48
CA VAL A 73 59.46 -32.71 -16.23
C VAL A 73 59.66 -31.29 -15.72
N SER A 74 60.87 -30.75 -15.83
CA SER A 74 61.15 -29.35 -15.48
C SER A 74 60.38 -28.33 -16.35
N GLN A 75 59.92 -28.76 -17.52
CA GLN A 75 59.07 -27.97 -18.43
C GLN A 75 57.57 -28.27 -18.24
N GLY A 76 57.19 -29.02 -17.19
CA GLY A 76 55.80 -29.38 -16.90
C GLY A 76 55.23 -30.50 -17.77
N ARG A 77 56.07 -31.26 -18.48
CA ARG A 77 55.65 -32.44 -19.26
C ARG A 77 55.89 -33.70 -18.44
N PHE A 78 54.80 -34.39 -18.08
CA PHE A 78 54.84 -35.58 -17.22
C PHE A 78 54.47 -36.87 -17.95
N ASP A 79 54.28 -36.85 -19.27
CA ASP A 79 53.81 -37.98 -20.08
C ASP A 79 54.93 -38.96 -20.50
N SER A 80 56.18 -38.51 -20.44
CA SER A 80 57.34 -39.32 -20.82
C SER A 80 57.67 -40.43 -19.80
N ARG A 81 58.05 -41.62 -20.28
CA ARG A 81 58.47 -42.76 -19.44
C ARG A 81 59.77 -43.36 -19.93
N ILE A 82 60.57 -43.87 -18.99
CA ILE A 82 61.81 -44.58 -19.27
C ILE A 82 61.49 -46.06 -19.46
N THR A 83 61.57 -46.55 -20.70
CA THR A 83 61.20 -47.92 -21.07
C THR A 83 62.41 -48.74 -21.54
N GLY A 84 62.28 -50.07 -21.59
CA GLY A 84 63.35 -50.96 -22.05
C GLY A 84 64.58 -50.92 -21.12
N VAL A 85 64.35 -51.09 -19.82
CA VAL A 85 65.39 -51.20 -18.79
C VAL A 85 65.16 -52.50 -18.02
N ASP A 86 66.24 -53.16 -17.65
CA ASP A 86 66.21 -54.38 -16.85
C ASP A 86 65.78 -54.08 -15.41
N ALA A 87 64.65 -54.65 -14.98
CA ALA A 87 64.00 -54.34 -13.70
C ALA A 87 64.84 -54.78 -12.48
N ASP A 88 65.69 -55.78 -12.64
CA ASP A 88 66.48 -56.34 -11.54
C ASP A 88 67.79 -55.56 -11.30
N SER A 89 68.16 -54.66 -12.22
CA SER A 89 69.34 -53.79 -12.07
C SER A 89 69.06 -52.60 -11.14
N GLU A 90 70.08 -52.10 -10.43
CA GLU A 90 69.93 -50.94 -9.54
C GLU A 90 69.48 -49.68 -10.31
N ILE A 91 70.02 -49.48 -11.51
CA ILE A 91 69.63 -48.38 -12.40
C ILE A 91 68.20 -48.59 -12.94
N GLY A 92 67.81 -49.83 -13.20
CA GLY A 92 66.44 -50.17 -13.60
C GLY A 92 65.42 -49.90 -12.51
N ARG A 93 65.70 -50.29 -11.26
CA ARG A 93 64.86 -49.93 -10.10
C ARG A 93 64.71 -48.41 -9.95
N LEU A 94 65.79 -47.66 -10.18
CA LEU A 94 65.74 -46.20 -10.18
C LEU A 94 64.87 -45.63 -11.30
N CYS A 95 64.94 -46.20 -12.51
CA CYS A 95 64.08 -45.82 -13.64
C CYS A 95 62.60 -46.11 -13.34
N TRP A 96 62.30 -47.25 -12.72
CA TRP A 96 60.93 -47.61 -12.30
C TRP A 96 60.39 -46.69 -11.21
N ASN A 97 61.19 -46.38 -10.18
CA ASN A 97 60.80 -45.42 -9.14
C ASN A 97 60.58 -44.01 -9.74
N MET A 98 61.38 -43.62 -10.73
CA MET A 98 61.19 -42.36 -11.45
C MET A 98 59.88 -42.38 -12.25
N ASN A 99 59.58 -43.46 -12.97
CA ASN A 99 58.31 -43.60 -13.68
C ASN A 99 57.09 -43.56 -12.74
N ASP A 100 57.15 -44.26 -11.60
CA ASP A 100 56.07 -44.23 -10.59
C ASP A 100 55.83 -42.81 -10.04
N MET A 101 56.92 -42.07 -9.76
CA MET A 101 56.83 -40.65 -9.39
C MET A 101 56.15 -39.82 -10.49
N LEU A 102 56.45 -40.08 -11.77
CA LEU A 102 55.82 -39.39 -12.90
C LEU A 102 54.34 -39.75 -13.06
N ASP A 103 53.98 -41.02 -12.87
CA ASP A 103 52.58 -41.47 -12.87
C ASP A 103 51.77 -40.76 -11.79
N GLN A 104 52.33 -40.63 -10.58
CA GLN A 104 51.70 -39.89 -9.48
C GLN A 104 51.57 -38.39 -9.78
N LEU A 105 52.60 -37.76 -10.34
CA LEU A 105 52.57 -36.34 -10.73
C LEU A 105 51.55 -36.06 -11.84
N GLU A 106 51.59 -36.84 -12.92
CA GLU A 106 50.68 -36.69 -14.06
C GLU A 106 49.21 -36.85 -13.62
N SER A 107 48.93 -37.91 -12.88
CA SER A 107 47.57 -38.20 -12.39
C SER A 107 47.07 -37.12 -11.44
N TYR A 108 47.91 -36.67 -10.51
CA TYR A 108 47.57 -35.58 -9.60
C TYR A 108 47.20 -34.29 -10.35
N PHE A 109 48.08 -33.81 -11.24
CA PHE A 109 47.82 -32.57 -11.97
C PHE A 109 46.62 -32.69 -12.91
N ARG A 110 46.42 -33.85 -13.55
CA ARG A 110 45.25 -34.11 -14.41
C ARG A 110 43.94 -34.07 -13.62
N GLU A 111 43.90 -34.69 -12.44
CA GLU A 111 42.72 -34.70 -11.58
C GLU A 111 42.37 -33.30 -11.08
N VAL A 112 43.36 -32.55 -10.57
CA VAL A 112 43.19 -31.17 -10.11
C VAL A 112 42.70 -30.27 -11.24
N ALA A 113 43.39 -30.28 -12.39
CA ALA A 113 43.02 -29.44 -13.53
C ALA A 113 41.62 -29.75 -14.06
N THR A 114 41.25 -31.03 -14.11
CA THR A 114 39.92 -31.44 -14.57
C THR A 114 38.84 -30.99 -13.59
N ALA A 115 39.01 -31.23 -12.29
CA ALA A 115 38.02 -30.83 -11.29
C ALA A 115 37.80 -29.30 -11.28
N PHE A 116 38.88 -28.51 -11.24
CA PHE A 116 38.76 -27.05 -11.26
C PHE A 116 38.14 -26.50 -12.55
N ARG A 117 38.40 -27.11 -13.71
CA ARG A 117 37.74 -26.73 -14.97
C ARG A 117 36.22 -26.92 -14.88
N TYR A 118 35.76 -28.05 -14.36
CA TYR A 118 34.32 -28.29 -14.17
C TYR A 118 33.71 -27.29 -13.17
N THR A 119 34.40 -27.02 -12.07
CA THR A 119 33.95 -26.03 -11.08
C THR A 119 33.88 -24.62 -11.65
N SER A 120 34.84 -24.23 -12.50
CA SER A 120 34.81 -22.94 -13.22
C SER A 120 33.63 -22.82 -14.18
N ASP A 121 33.15 -23.95 -14.73
CA ASP A 121 31.92 -24.02 -15.55
C ASP A 121 30.63 -24.05 -14.69
N GLY A 122 30.73 -23.89 -13.36
CA GLY A 122 29.59 -24.03 -12.43
C GLY A 122 29.12 -25.46 -12.21
N LYS A 123 29.89 -26.46 -12.65
CA LYS A 123 29.58 -27.89 -12.51
C LYS A 123 30.33 -28.48 -11.32
N PHE A 124 29.68 -28.49 -10.17
CA PHE A 124 30.32 -28.90 -8.90
C PHE A 124 30.33 -30.42 -8.62
N PHE A 125 29.83 -31.26 -9.53
CA PHE A 125 29.71 -32.70 -9.30
C PHE A 125 31.01 -33.49 -9.52
N ARG A 126 32.02 -32.93 -10.21
CA ARG A 126 33.28 -33.63 -10.51
C ARG A 126 34.30 -33.42 -9.39
N GLN A 127 34.34 -34.36 -8.46
CA GLN A 127 35.39 -34.47 -7.44
C GLN A 127 36.64 -35.16 -8.01
N THR A 128 37.82 -34.84 -7.49
CA THR A 128 39.07 -35.55 -7.80
C THR A 128 39.01 -37.01 -7.31
N LEU A 129 39.75 -37.90 -7.97
CA LEU A 129 39.81 -39.32 -7.64
C LEU A 129 41.17 -39.66 -6.99
N PRO A 130 41.23 -39.83 -5.65
CA PRO A 130 42.50 -40.13 -4.96
C PRO A 130 42.96 -41.59 -5.12
N ALA A 131 42.14 -42.45 -5.73
CA ALA A 131 42.45 -43.85 -5.93
C ALA A 131 43.68 -44.02 -6.84
N GLY A 132 44.65 -44.85 -6.41
CA GLY A 132 45.90 -45.07 -7.12
C GLY A 132 47.04 -44.09 -6.76
N LEU A 133 46.76 -43.04 -5.99
CA LEU A 133 47.79 -42.14 -5.44
C LEU A 133 48.08 -42.47 -3.98
N HIS A 134 49.29 -42.14 -3.53
CA HIS A 134 49.76 -42.44 -2.17
C HIS A 134 50.44 -41.22 -1.51
N GLY A 135 50.62 -41.30 -0.19
CA GLY A 135 51.27 -40.27 0.60
C GLY A 135 50.62 -38.89 0.45
N ALA A 136 51.45 -37.85 0.25
CA ALA A 136 51.01 -36.47 0.19
C ALA A 136 50.07 -36.16 -0.99
N PHE A 137 50.22 -36.86 -2.13
CA PHE A 137 49.36 -36.65 -3.30
C PHE A 137 47.90 -37.01 -3.01
N ARG A 138 47.69 -38.17 -2.36
CA ARG A 138 46.36 -38.60 -1.96
C ARG A 138 45.71 -37.63 -0.98
N GLY A 139 46.41 -37.27 0.10
CA GLY A 139 45.89 -36.34 1.10
C GLY A 139 45.59 -34.95 0.51
N SER A 140 46.41 -34.50 -0.45
CA SER A 140 46.14 -33.25 -1.17
C SER A 140 44.87 -33.32 -2.03
N LEU A 141 44.61 -34.41 -2.75
CA LEU A 141 43.37 -34.57 -3.52
C LEU A 141 42.13 -34.65 -2.62
N GLU A 142 42.24 -35.33 -1.48
CA GLU A 142 41.17 -35.35 -0.46
C GLU A 142 40.87 -33.93 0.06
N ASN A 143 41.89 -33.10 0.33
CA ASN A 143 41.71 -31.69 0.69
C ASN A 143 41.14 -30.83 -0.45
N VAL A 144 41.51 -31.11 -1.70
CA VAL A 144 40.89 -30.47 -2.86
C VAL A 144 39.40 -30.78 -2.90
N ASN A 145 38.99 -32.03 -2.64
CA ASN A 145 37.57 -32.40 -2.59
C ASN A 145 36.81 -31.65 -1.49
N VAL A 146 37.39 -31.46 -0.30
CA VAL A 146 36.79 -30.62 0.76
C VAL A 146 36.57 -29.19 0.27
N SER A 147 37.53 -28.63 -0.46
CA SER A 147 37.42 -27.29 -1.03
C SER A 147 36.36 -27.21 -2.13
N LEU A 148 36.28 -28.23 -3.00
CA LEU A 148 35.26 -28.34 -4.04
C LEU A 148 33.85 -28.43 -3.44
N ASP A 149 33.68 -29.17 -2.35
CA ASP A 149 32.39 -29.26 -1.62
C ASP A 149 32.01 -27.92 -1.00
N ALA A 150 32.96 -27.19 -0.42
CA ALA A 150 32.74 -25.84 0.09
C ALA A 150 32.33 -24.86 -1.04
N MET A 151 33.00 -24.94 -2.19
CA MET A 151 32.63 -24.16 -3.38
C MET A 151 31.24 -24.52 -3.90
N ALA A 152 30.90 -25.81 -3.93
CA ALA A 152 29.57 -26.30 -4.31
C ALA A 152 28.47 -25.77 -3.37
N SER A 153 28.74 -25.77 -2.07
CA SER A 153 27.85 -25.21 -1.07
C SER A 153 27.68 -23.70 -1.25
N ASN A 154 28.79 -22.97 -1.45
CA ASN A 154 28.76 -21.53 -1.67
C ASN A 154 28.01 -21.17 -2.96
N GLY A 155 28.22 -21.91 -4.05
CA GLY A 155 27.49 -21.71 -5.31
C GLY A 155 25.97 -21.94 -5.16
N ARG A 156 25.56 -22.94 -4.38
CA ARG A 156 24.14 -23.16 -4.03
C ARG A 156 23.56 -22.01 -3.20
N GLU A 157 24.29 -21.55 -2.18
CA GLU A 157 23.83 -20.41 -1.36
C GLU A 157 23.77 -19.11 -2.16
N GLN A 158 24.72 -18.86 -3.08
CA GLN A 158 24.66 -17.72 -4.00
C GLN A 158 23.41 -17.77 -4.88
N MET A 159 23.09 -18.93 -5.46
CA MET A 159 21.88 -19.11 -6.28
C MET A 159 20.60 -18.88 -5.47
N LYS A 160 20.55 -19.41 -4.25
CA LYS A 160 19.44 -19.20 -3.32
C LYS A 160 19.28 -17.73 -2.95
N ASN A 161 20.38 -17.05 -2.59
CA ASN A 161 20.36 -15.62 -2.24
C ASN A 161 19.97 -14.75 -3.43
N LEU A 162 20.39 -15.10 -4.65
CA LEU A 162 19.97 -14.43 -5.88
C LEU A 162 18.44 -14.55 -6.08
N LEU A 163 17.88 -15.76 -5.95
CA LEU A 163 16.43 -15.96 -6.06
C LEU A 163 15.67 -15.16 -4.99
N ILE A 164 16.13 -15.19 -3.75
CA ILE A 164 15.52 -14.42 -2.64
C ILE A 164 15.56 -12.92 -2.96
N SER A 165 16.69 -12.39 -3.42
CA SER A 165 16.83 -10.98 -3.81
C SER A 165 15.90 -10.60 -4.96
N MET A 166 15.78 -11.45 -6.00
CA MET A 166 14.84 -11.23 -7.11
C MET A 166 13.38 -11.19 -6.64
N VAL A 167 12.98 -12.13 -5.78
CA VAL A 167 11.63 -12.18 -5.20
C VAL A 167 11.36 -10.98 -4.30
N GLN A 168 12.32 -10.56 -3.48
CA GLN A 168 12.23 -9.36 -2.65
C GLN A 168 12.09 -8.08 -3.50
N GLY A 169 12.84 -7.97 -4.61
CA GLY A 169 12.72 -6.87 -5.56
C GLY A 169 11.33 -6.79 -6.22
N LEU A 170 10.78 -7.94 -6.66
CA LEU A 170 9.42 -8.03 -7.19
C LEU A 170 8.37 -7.63 -6.15
N ASN A 171 8.49 -8.16 -4.93
CA ASN A 171 7.57 -7.84 -3.83
C ASN A 171 7.62 -6.34 -3.47
N SER A 172 8.82 -5.76 -3.38
CA SER A 172 9.03 -4.35 -3.06
C SER A 172 8.38 -3.40 -4.07
N ARG A 173 8.57 -3.66 -5.37
CA ARG A 173 7.96 -2.85 -6.43
C ARG A 173 6.44 -3.00 -6.47
N SER A 174 5.94 -4.23 -6.38
CA SER A 174 4.48 -4.48 -6.34
C SER A 174 3.82 -3.84 -5.12
N LEU A 175 4.46 -3.92 -3.94
CA LEU A 175 4.00 -3.28 -2.72
C LEU A 175 3.93 -1.75 -2.89
N LEU A 176 4.95 -1.11 -3.45
CA LEU A 176 4.92 0.32 -3.74
C LEU A 176 3.76 0.71 -4.67
N THR A 177 3.52 -0.06 -5.74
CA THR A 177 2.39 0.19 -6.65
C THR A 177 1.05 0.07 -5.94
N ASN A 178 0.86 -0.97 -5.13
CA ASN A 178 -0.39 -1.18 -4.38
C ASN A 178 -0.60 -0.10 -3.30
N LEU A 179 0.46 0.31 -2.59
CA LEU A 179 0.40 1.38 -1.62
C LEU A 179 0.12 2.74 -2.29
N ALA A 180 0.73 3.03 -3.44
CA ALA A 180 0.45 4.24 -4.21
C ALA A 180 -1.01 4.29 -4.70
N SER A 181 -1.56 3.15 -5.15
CA SER A 181 -2.99 3.05 -5.48
C SER A 181 -3.86 3.33 -4.25
N THR A 182 -3.53 2.72 -3.11
CA THR A 182 -4.27 2.92 -1.84
C THR A 182 -4.19 4.39 -1.38
N GLN A 183 -3.03 5.03 -1.54
CA GLN A 183 -2.82 6.44 -1.25
C GLN A 183 -3.73 7.33 -2.11
N GLN A 184 -3.85 7.01 -3.40
CA GLN A 184 -4.75 7.72 -4.32
C GLN A 184 -6.22 7.52 -3.95
N ASP A 185 -6.63 6.29 -3.64
CA ASP A 185 -8.01 5.96 -3.25
C ASP A 185 -8.42 6.71 -1.96
N LEU A 186 -7.55 6.71 -0.94
CA LEU A 186 -7.79 7.44 0.31
C LEU A 186 -7.87 8.97 0.09
N SER A 187 -7.05 9.50 -0.82
CA SER A 187 -7.13 10.91 -1.21
C SER A 187 -8.47 11.23 -1.89
N HIS A 188 -8.94 10.38 -2.80
CA HIS A 188 -10.24 10.54 -3.44
C HIS A 188 -11.40 10.43 -2.45
N ILE A 189 -11.36 9.46 -1.55
CA ILE A 189 -12.36 9.29 -0.49
C ILE A 189 -12.44 10.55 0.38
N THR A 190 -11.28 11.12 0.76
CA THR A 190 -11.22 12.36 1.54
C THR A 190 -11.88 13.52 0.80
N GLU A 191 -11.64 13.66 -0.51
CA GLU A 191 -12.26 14.72 -1.31
C GLU A 191 -13.78 14.52 -1.46
N GLN A 192 -14.24 13.29 -1.68
CA GLN A 192 -15.67 12.98 -1.73
C GLN A 192 -16.38 13.25 -0.40
N MET A 193 -15.72 13.02 0.73
CA MET A 193 -16.30 13.33 2.04
C MET A 193 -16.49 14.83 2.26
N LYS A 194 -15.65 15.70 1.67
CA LYS A 194 -15.88 17.15 1.74
C LYS A 194 -17.18 17.56 1.05
N VAL A 195 -17.50 16.94 -0.09
CA VAL A 195 -18.78 17.16 -0.79
C VAL A 195 -19.96 16.76 0.10
N VAL A 196 -19.86 15.60 0.77
CA VAL A 196 -20.90 15.15 1.71
C VAL A 196 -21.07 16.11 2.89
N VAL A 197 -19.97 16.69 3.40
CA VAL A 197 -20.03 17.74 4.44
C VAL A 197 -20.77 18.97 3.93
N GLU A 198 -20.48 19.44 2.72
CA GLU A 198 -21.14 20.60 2.12
C GLU A 198 -22.65 20.35 1.93
N GLU A 199 -23.03 19.19 1.40
CA GLU A 199 -24.43 18.79 1.22
C GLU A 199 -25.19 18.69 2.56
N ALA A 200 -24.54 18.13 3.59
CA ALA A 200 -25.15 18.01 4.91
C ALA A 200 -25.29 19.38 5.60
N LEU A 201 -24.34 20.30 5.44
CA LEU A 201 -24.47 21.69 5.89
C LEU A 201 -25.64 22.40 5.19
N SER A 202 -25.76 22.26 3.87
CA SER A 202 -26.87 22.83 3.10
C SER A 202 -28.22 22.25 3.60
N THR A 203 -28.31 20.93 3.74
CA THR A 203 -29.52 20.24 4.22
C THR A 203 -29.93 20.74 5.61
N ASN A 204 -28.97 20.94 6.51
CA ASN A 204 -29.24 21.46 7.85
C ASN A 204 -29.78 22.90 7.79
N SER A 205 -29.14 23.75 6.98
CA SER A 205 -29.58 25.13 6.76
C SER A 205 -31.00 25.19 6.19
N ASP A 206 -31.29 24.40 5.14
CA ASP A 206 -32.59 24.35 4.49
C ASP A 206 -33.68 23.83 5.42
N ALA A 207 -33.36 22.85 6.27
CA ALA A 207 -34.26 22.34 7.29
C ALA A 207 -34.61 23.40 8.34
N LEU A 208 -33.63 24.20 8.79
CA LEU A 208 -33.86 25.30 9.73
C LEU A 208 -34.68 26.43 9.11
N ALA A 209 -34.39 26.80 7.86
CA ALA A 209 -35.18 27.80 7.11
C ALA A 209 -36.64 27.32 6.90
N SER A 210 -36.83 26.04 6.61
CA SER A 210 -38.15 25.42 6.47
C SER A 210 -38.92 25.40 7.79
N GLN A 211 -38.27 25.19 8.93
CA GLN A 211 -38.91 25.30 10.25
C GLN A 211 -39.46 26.72 10.49
N SER A 212 -38.69 27.77 10.17
CA SER A 212 -39.16 29.15 10.32
C SER A 212 -40.39 29.43 9.43
N SER A 213 -40.44 28.85 8.23
CA SER A 213 -41.56 28.99 7.31
C SER A 213 -42.81 28.27 7.85
N VAL A 214 -42.64 27.06 8.39
CA VAL A 214 -43.71 26.30 9.06
C VAL A 214 -44.26 27.04 10.28
N ASP A 215 -43.40 27.63 11.11
CA ASP A 215 -43.84 28.46 12.24
C ASP A 215 -44.69 29.67 11.79
N SER A 216 -44.41 30.23 10.61
CA SER A 216 -45.26 31.27 10.02
C SER A 216 -46.63 30.74 9.60
N VAL A 217 -46.68 29.53 9.01
CA VAL A 217 -47.95 28.90 8.63
C VAL A 217 -48.81 28.59 9.86
N VAL A 218 -48.20 28.06 10.93
CA VAL A 218 -48.90 27.81 12.20
C VAL A 218 -49.52 29.08 12.76
N ARG A 219 -48.78 30.21 12.73
CA ARG A 219 -49.31 31.52 13.16
C ARG A 219 -50.49 31.97 12.30
N HIS A 220 -50.42 31.82 10.97
CA HIS A 220 -51.53 32.18 10.09
C HIS A 220 -52.76 31.29 10.31
N LEU A 221 -52.59 29.99 10.55
CA LEU A 221 -53.72 29.09 10.86
C LEU A 221 -54.39 29.44 12.19
N ALA A 222 -53.60 29.85 13.20
CA ALA A 222 -54.14 30.35 14.46
C ALA A 222 -54.96 31.64 14.25
N GLU A 223 -54.48 32.57 13.41
CA GLU A 223 -55.22 33.78 13.05
C GLU A 223 -56.52 33.46 12.29
N ILE A 224 -56.48 32.54 11.32
CA ILE A 224 -57.67 32.07 10.60
C ILE A 224 -58.70 31.50 11.58
N THR A 225 -58.26 30.66 12.53
CA THR A 225 -59.14 30.10 13.57
C THR A 225 -59.82 31.20 14.38
N GLN A 226 -59.07 32.23 14.79
CA GLN A 226 -59.64 33.38 15.51
C GLN A 226 -60.66 34.16 14.68
N ARG A 227 -60.40 34.36 13.38
CA ARG A 227 -61.32 35.06 12.47
C ARG A 227 -62.60 34.25 12.22
N VAL A 228 -62.50 32.92 12.06
CA VAL A 228 -63.65 32.02 11.95
C VAL A 228 -64.51 32.08 13.21
N GLU A 229 -63.90 32.02 14.41
CA GLU A 229 -64.63 32.14 15.67
C GLU A 229 -65.33 33.48 15.86
N HIS A 230 -64.74 34.56 15.36
CA HIS A 230 -65.35 35.88 15.37
C HIS A 230 -66.53 35.97 14.39
N SER A 231 -66.38 35.41 13.18
CA SER A 231 -67.46 35.32 12.19
C SER A 231 -68.64 34.51 12.73
N SER A 232 -68.41 33.32 13.29
CA SER A 232 -69.47 32.49 13.89
C SER A 232 -70.26 33.24 14.96
N ARG A 233 -69.57 33.98 15.84
CA ARG A 233 -70.23 34.81 16.86
C ARG A 233 -71.08 35.94 16.25
N THR A 234 -70.57 36.59 15.22
CA THR A 234 -71.28 37.68 14.53
C THR A 234 -72.51 37.17 13.80
N ILE A 235 -72.41 36.01 13.14
CA ILE A 235 -73.54 35.37 12.45
C ILE A 235 -74.60 34.89 13.46
N ALA A 236 -74.18 34.33 14.60
CA ALA A 236 -75.11 33.96 15.67
C ALA A 236 -75.88 35.18 16.22
N GLN A 237 -75.21 36.33 16.37
CA GLN A 237 -75.88 37.58 16.74
C GLN A 237 -76.83 38.08 15.65
N LEU A 238 -76.47 37.93 14.37
CA LEU A 238 -77.34 38.27 13.24
C LEU A 238 -78.62 37.42 13.25
N ASN A 239 -78.49 36.11 13.48
CA ASN A 239 -79.64 35.20 13.59
C ASN A 239 -80.55 35.56 14.76
N ALA A 240 -79.98 35.92 15.92
CA ALA A 240 -80.76 36.39 17.08
C ALA A 240 -81.55 37.67 16.74
N ARG A 241 -80.89 38.66 16.12
CA ARG A 241 -81.56 39.90 15.68
C ARG A 241 -82.61 39.64 14.60
N GLY A 242 -82.36 38.71 13.68
CA GLY A 242 -83.33 38.29 12.67
C GLY A 242 -84.61 37.72 13.28
N SER A 243 -84.46 36.87 14.31
CA SER A 243 -85.58 36.34 15.10
C SER A 243 -86.39 37.45 15.79
N ASP A 244 -85.71 38.43 16.39
CA ASP A 244 -86.39 39.59 17.01
C ASP A 244 -87.20 40.40 15.99
N ILE A 245 -86.64 40.63 14.79
CA ILE A 245 -87.36 41.32 13.71
C ILE A 245 -88.56 40.49 13.24
N GLN A 246 -88.42 39.17 13.14
CA GLN A 246 -89.51 38.30 12.71
C GLN A 246 -90.68 38.30 13.72
N GLN A 247 -90.39 38.38 15.02
CA GLN A 247 -91.41 38.61 16.05
C GLN A 247 -92.09 39.98 15.89
N ALA A 248 -91.32 41.05 15.66
CA ALA A 248 -91.86 42.38 15.43
C ALA A 248 -92.75 42.43 14.17
N VAL A 249 -92.34 41.78 13.08
CA VAL A 249 -93.12 41.64 11.84
C VAL A 249 -94.43 40.89 12.11
N SER A 250 -94.39 39.80 12.88
CA SER A 250 -95.62 39.07 13.26
C SER A 250 -96.59 39.93 14.06
N LEU A 251 -96.08 40.76 14.97
CA LEU A 251 -96.89 41.71 15.73
C LEU A 251 -97.52 42.78 14.82
N ILE A 252 -96.75 43.37 13.91
CA ILE A 252 -97.25 44.37 12.96
C ILE A 252 -98.32 43.76 12.06
N ASN A 253 -98.13 42.52 11.61
CA ASN A 253 -99.11 41.82 10.79
C ASN A 253 -100.43 41.61 11.57
N GLY A 254 -100.34 41.24 12.85
CA GLY A 254 -101.49 41.17 13.75
C GLY A 254 -102.20 42.51 13.94
N ILE A 255 -101.44 43.62 14.10
CA ILE A 255 -101.99 44.98 14.19
C ILE A 255 -102.67 45.38 12.87
N ALA A 256 -102.05 45.07 11.73
CA ALA A 256 -102.61 45.35 10.41
C ALA A 256 -103.93 44.60 10.18
N ASP A 257 -104.00 43.32 10.55
CA ASP A 257 -105.24 42.54 10.48
C ASP A 257 -106.34 43.11 11.39
N GLN A 258 -106.00 43.49 12.63
CA GLN A 258 -106.93 44.15 13.54
C GLN A 258 -107.42 45.50 12.98
N THR A 259 -106.51 46.30 12.43
CA THR A 259 -106.83 47.61 11.84
C THR A 259 -107.71 47.46 10.60
N ASN A 260 -107.45 46.45 9.77
CA ASN A 260 -108.26 46.11 8.60
C ASN A 260 -109.68 45.70 9.01
N LEU A 261 -109.83 44.89 10.05
CA LEU A 261 -111.14 44.50 10.61
C LEU A 261 -111.89 45.69 11.23
N LEU A 262 -111.19 46.57 11.96
CA LEU A 262 -111.76 47.80 12.51
C LEU A 262 -112.25 48.74 11.40
N ALA A 263 -111.42 48.93 10.36
CA ALA A 263 -111.75 49.74 9.20
C ALA A 263 -112.94 49.16 8.41
N LEU A 264 -113.01 47.84 8.26
CA LEU A 264 -114.14 47.15 7.63
C LEU A 264 -115.44 47.36 8.42
N ASN A 265 -115.39 47.19 9.75
CA ASN A 265 -116.55 47.44 10.62
C ASN A 265 -117.00 48.92 10.55
N ALA A 266 -116.04 49.85 10.52
CA ALA A 266 -116.32 51.28 10.36
C ALA A 266 -116.92 51.61 8.99
N ALA A 267 -116.44 50.99 7.91
CA ALA A 267 -116.99 51.15 6.57
C ALA A 267 -118.43 50.61 6.47
N ILE A 268 -118.72 49.47 7.10
CA ILE A 268 -120.07 48.90 7.20
C ILE A 268 -121.03 49.86 7.92
N GLU A 269 -120.62 50.40 9.08
CA GLU A 269 -121.46 51.30 9.86
C GLU A 269 -121.63 52.68 9.17
N ALA A 270 -120.60 53.16 8.48
CA ALA A 270 -120.67 54.36 7.65
C ALA A 270 -121.64 54.19 6.46
N ALA A 271 -121.67 53.01 5.82
CA ALA A 271 -122.65 52.68 4.78
C ALA A 271 -124.09 52.62 5.35
N ARG A 272 -124.24 52.17 6.59
CA ARG A 272 -125.52 52.08 7.31
C ARG A 272 -126.11 53.46 7.65
N ALA A 273 -125.27 54.47 7.87
CA ALA A 273 -125.67 55.85 8.14
C ALA A 273 -126.08 56.67 6.90
N GLY A 274 -126.01 56.09 5.69
CA GLY A 274 -126.46 56.74 4.45
C GLY A 274 -125.66 58.00 4.09
N GLU A 275 -126.35 59.07 3.66
CA GLU A 275 -125.72 60.35 3.23
C GLU A 275 -124.88 61.01 4.34
N ALA A 276 -125.23 60.84 5.62
CA ALA A 276 -124.49 61.40 6.75
C ALA A 276 -123.15 60.70 7.04
N GLY A 277 -122.99 59.43 6.61
CA GLY A 277 -121.79 58.61 6.84
C GLY A 277 -120.75 58.68 5.71
N ARG A 278 -121.04 59.39 4.61
CA ARG A 278 -120.24 59.34 3.37
C ARG A 278 -118.79 59.80 3.56
N GLY A 279 -118.54 60.83 4.37
CA GLY A 279 -117.17 61.27 4.70
C GLY A 279 -116.39 60.25 5.55
N PHE A 280 -117.07 59.58 6.48
CA PHE A 280 -116.49 58.52 7.31
C PHE A 280 -116.19 57.24 6.50
N ALA A 281 -117.03 56.90 5.52
CA ALA A 281 -116.82 55.75 4.64
C ALA A 281 -115.51 55.87 3.84
N VAL A 282 -115.21 57.07 3.32
CA VAL A 282 -113.96 57.34 2.59
C VAL A 282 -112.73 57.18 3.49
N VAL A 283 -112.78 57.70 4.72
CA VAL A 283 -111.69 57.54 5.69
C VAL A 283 -111.52 56.07 6.09
N ALA A 284 -112.61 55.34 6.32
CA ALA A 284 -112.57 53.92 6.65
C ALA A 284 -111.96 53.08 5.52
N ASP A 285 -112.32 53.32 4.26
CA ASP A 285 -111.69 52.64 3.11
C ASP A 285 -110.20 52.99 2.94
N GLU A 286 -109.80 54.23 3.24
CA GLU A 286 -108.38 54.63 3.19
C GLU A 286 -107.57 53.97 4.31
N VAL A 287 -108.12 53.87 5.52
CA VAL A 287 -107.51 53.12 6.65
C VAL A 287 -107.43 51.63 6.31
N ARG A 288 -108.46 51.07 5.66
CA ARG A 288 -108.47 49.67 5.20
C ARG A 288 -107.35 49.39 4.20
N LYS A 289 -107.20 50.25 3.18
CA LYS A 289 -106.08 50.17 2.22
C LYS A 289 -104.73 50.33 2.89
N LEU A 290 -104.59 51.23 3.86
CA LEU A 290 -103.34 51.42 4.59
C LEU A 290 -102.98 50.17 5.43
N ALA A 291 -103.97 49.54 6.06
CA ALA A 291 -103.79 48.29 6.79
C ALA A 291 -103.38 47.14 5.86
N GLU A 292 -104.03 47.00 4.70
CA GLU A 292 -103.68 46.01 3.67
C GLU A 292 -102.27 46.22 3.11
N ASN A 293 -101.88 47.47 2.83
CA ASN A 293 -100.52 47.82 2.44
C ASN A 293 -99.50 47.52 3.53
N THR A 294 -99.84 47.78 4.80
CA THR A 294 -98.98 47.48 5.96
C THR A 294 -98.77 45.99 6.12
N LYS A 295 -99.81 45.19 5.92
CA LYS A 295 -99.76 43.72 5.91
C LYS A 295 -98.84 43.22 4.79
N ASN A 296 -99.07 43.65 3.55
CA ASN A 296 -98.26 43.24 2.41
C ASN A 296 -96.77 43.60 2.59
N ALA A 297 -96.48 44.80 3.11
CA ALA A 297 -95.12 45.23 3.43
C ALA A 297 -94.49 44.35 4.53
N SER A 298 -95.25 44.05 5.59
CA SER A 298 -94.80 43.20 6.70
C SER A 298 -94.50 41.77 6.23
N GLU A 299 -95.36 41.18 5.39
CA GLU A 299 -95.12 39.86 4.80
C GLU A 299 -93.88 39.84 3.90
N SER A 300 -93.62 40.92 3.15
CA SER A 300 -92.40 41.06 2.36
C SER A 300 -91.16 41.12 3.25
N ILE A 301 -91.20 41.89 4.35
CA ILE A 301 -90.11 41.94 5.34
C ILE A 301 -89.91 40.55 5.97
N GLY A 302 -90.99 39.86 6.34
CA GLY A 302 -90.93 38.50 6.90
C GLY A 302 -90.25 37.51 5.97
N ARG A 303 -90.54 37.56 4.66
CA ARG A 303 -89.85 36.74 3.65
C ARG A 303 -88.35 37.05 3.56
N ILE A 304 -87.99 38.33 3.47
CA ILE A 304 -86.57 38.76 3.41
C ILE A 304 -85.82 38.32 4.67
N MET A 305 -86.43 38.43 5.85
CA MET A 305 -85.82 37.99 7.11
C MET A 305 -85.65 36.47 7.18
N ALA A 306 -86.64 35.69 6.71
CA ALA A 306 -86.53 34.24 6.64
C ALA A 306 -85.39 33.79 5.71
N ASP A 307 -85.23 34.45 4.55
CA ASP A 307 -84.10 34.19 3.65
C ASP A 307 -82.77 34.58 4.28
N LEU A 308 -82.68 35.74 4.93
CA LEU A 308 -81.47 36.19 5.63
C LEU A 308 -81.06 35.23 6.77
N MET A 309 -82.02 34.72 7.54
CA MET A 309 -81.77 33.73 8.59
C MET A 309 -81.31 32.38 8.01
N ARG A 310 -81.88 31.95 6.87
CA ARG A 310 -81.43 30.75 6.16
C ARG A 310 -79.99 30.91 5.68
N GLU A 311 -79.66 32.03 5.08
CA GLU A 311 -78.28 32.35 4.65
C GLU A 311 -77.32 32.40 5.85
N ALA A 312 -77.71 33.03 6.96
CA ALA A 312 -76.94 33.03 8.20
C ALA A 312 -76.75 31.61 8.77
N GLY A 313 -77.75 30.73 8.65
CA GLY A 313 -77.62 29.30 8.99
C GLY A 313 -76.54 28.61 8.17
N THR A 314 -76.57 28.76 6.84
CA THR A 314 -75.53 28.21 5.95
C THR A 314 -74.15 28.77 6.29
N MET A 315 -74.02 30.06 6.59
CA MET A 315 -72.75 30.65 7.00
C MET A 315 -72.21 30.09 8.33
N LEU A 316 -73.07 29.67 9.26
CA LEU A 316 -72.66 28.98 10.49
C LEU A 316 -72.13 27.58 10.20
N ASP A 317 -72.79 26.82 9.34
CA ASP A 317 -72.33 25.49 8.91
C ASP A 317 -70.98 25.59 8.20
N ASP A 318 -70.83 26.55 7.28
CA ASP A 318 -69.55 26.83 6.60
C ASP A 318 -68.46 27.23 7.59
N SER A 319 -68.80 28.02 8.62
CA SER A 319 -67.83 28.41 9.66
C SER A 319 -67.39 27.22 10.52
N ALA A 320 -68.31 26.28 10.81
CA ALA A 320 -67.97 25.04 11.51
C ALA A 320 -67.04 24.16 10.65
N ALA A 321 -67.33 24.01 9.36
CA ALA A 321 -66.48 23.27 8.42
C ALA A 321 -65.09 23.92 8.27
N MET A 322 -65.00 25.25 8.18
CA MET A 322 -63.72 25.98 8.15
C MET A 322 -62.89 25.75 9.42
N ARG A 323 -63.53 25.70 10.59
CA ARG A 323 -62.86 25.43 11.86
C ARG A 323 -62.26 24.03 11.87
N GLU A 324 -63.02 23.02 11.46
CA GLU A 324 -62.53 21.64 11.35
C GLU A 324 -61.35 21.53 10.37
N MET A 325 -61.48 22.13 9.19
CA MET A 325 -60.41 22.14 8.18
C MET A 325 -59.13 22.82 8.66
N THR A 326 -59.26 23.91 9.42
CA THR A 326 -58.11 24.63 9.99
C THR A 326 -57.44 23.80 11.10
N GLN A 327 -58.21 23.07 11.90
CA GLN A 327 -57.68 22.16 12.92
C GLN A 327 -56.91 21.00 12.29
N GLN A 328 -57.47 20.34 11.27
CA GLN A 328 -56.78 19.28 10.52
C GLN A 328 -55.50 19.82 9.84
N SER A 329 -55.56 21.02 9.25
CA SER A 329 -54.39 21.66 8.65
C SER A 329 -53.28 21.91 9.67
N THR A 330 -53.65 22.29 10.90
CA THR A 330 -52.69 22.53 12.00
C THR A 330 -51.97 21.24 12.40
N GLU A 331 -52.69 20.11 12.46
CA GLU A 331 -52.09 18.80 12.74
C GLU A 331 -51.08 18.40 11.66
N VAL A 332 -51.47 18.48 10.38
CA VAL A 332 -50.59 18.15 9.25
C VAL A 332 -49.34 19.05 9.22
N VAL A 333 -49.51 20.34 9.47
CA VAL A 333 -48.37 21.28 9.53
C VAL A 333 -47.47 20.98 10.73
N GLY A 334 -48.03 20.55 11.86
CA GLY A 334 -47.27 20.08 13.03
C GLY A 334 -46.39 18.88 12.71
N ASP A 335 -46.91 17.91 11.95
CA ASP A 335 -46.14 16.75 11.48
C ASP A 335 -45.01 17.16 10.53
N VAL A 336 -45.27 18.11 9.62
CA VAL A 336 -44.24 18.67 8.73
C VAL A 336 -43.14 19.37 9.53
N ALA A 337 -43.50 20.12 10.57
CA ALA A 337 -42.52 20.74 11.48
C ALA A 337 -41.62 19.67 12.15
N GLY A 338 -42.23 18.56 12.58
CA GLY A 338 -41.52 17.41 13.15
C GLY A 338 -40.51 16.80 12.18
N ARG A 339 -40.91 16.63 10.91
CA ARG A 339 -40.03 16.11 9.86
C ARG A 339 -38.84 17.01 9.57
N PHE A 340 -39.02 18.33 9.52
CA PHE A 340 -37.89 19.25 9.34
C PHE A 340 -36.93 19.27 10.53
N ARG A 341 -37.42 19.12 11.77
CA ARG A 341 -36.54 18.90 12.94
C ARG A 341 -35.73 17.62 12.79
N GLN A 342 -36.36 16.54 12.33
CA GLN A 342 -35.68 15.27 12.10
C GLN A 342 -34.61 15.40 10.99
N PHE A 343 -34.88 16.15 9.91
CA PHE A 343 -33.88 16.41 8.87
C PHE A 343 -32.68 17.20 9.39
N ALA A 344 -32.89 18.25 10.18
CA ALA A 344 -31.79 19.00 10.79
C ALA A 344 -30.92 18.10 11.69
N THR A 345 -31.54 17.30 12.57
CA THR A 345 -30.81 16.34 13.42
C THR A 345 -30.08 15.29 12.59
N SER A 346 -30.70 14.77 11.53
CA SER A 346 -30.07 13.78 10.65
C SER A 346 -28.87 14.38 9.92
N ALA A 347 -28.98 15.62 9.44
CA ALA A 347 -27.89 16.33 8.79
C ALA A 347 -26.72 16.56 9.76
N ASN A 348 -26.98 16.97 11.00
CA ASN A 348 -25.94 17.10 12.03
C ASN A 348 -25.24 15.77 12.33
N ASN A 349 -26.01 14.68 12.47
CA ASN A 349 -25.43 13.35 12.67
C ASN A 349 -24.58 12.90 11.48
N THR A 350 -24.98 13.23 10.25
CA THR A 350 -24.19 12.98 9.04
C THR A 350 -22.90 13.79 9.07
N LEU A 351 -22.93 15.06 9.49
CA LEU A 351 -21.74 15.89 9.63
C LEU A 351 -20.73 15.29 10.62
N GLU A 352 -21.17 14.94 11.82
CA GLU A 352 -20.28 14.35 12.84
C GLU A 352 -19.63 13.05 12.35
N LYS A 353 -20.43 12.14 11.78
CA LYS A 353 -19.92 10.87 11.25
C LYS A 353 -18.97 11.07 10.07
N THR A 354 -19.28 12.01 9.18
CA THR A 354 -18.43 12.31 8.02
C THR A 354 -17.11 12.93 8.44
N TYR A 355 -17.11 13.84 9.42
CA TYR A 355 -15.86 14.39 9.98
C TYR A 355 -15.00 13.33 10.64
N HIS A 356 -15.60 12.39 11.38
CA HIS A 356 -14.87 11.25 11.95
C HIS A 356 -14.29 10.35 10.84
N ALA A 357 -15.08 9.98 9.83
CA ALA A 357 -14.60 9.20 8.70
C ALA A 357 -13.46 9.90 7.95
N MET A 358 -13.56 11.22 7.77
CA MET A 358 -12.53 12.05 7.14
C MET A 358 -11.22 12.05 7.94
N ASP A 359 -11.30 12.19 9.26
CA ASP A 359 -10.12 12.14 10.12
C ASP A 359 -9.45 10.76 10.14
N LYS A 360 -10.23 9.68 10.12
CA LYS A 360 -9.71 8.31 10.01
C LYS A 360 -9.08 8.00 8.65
N SER A 361 -9.71 8.46 7.57
CA SER A 361 -9.18 8.30 6.20
C SER A 361 -7.86 9.05 6.06
N PHE A 362 -7.81 10.28 6.55
CA PHE A 362 -6.59 11.08 6.56
C PHE A 362 -5.48 10.48 7.43
N ALA A 363 -5.80 9.97 8.62
CA ALA A 363 -4.86 9.23 9.45
C ALA A 363 -4.28 8.01 8.71
N SER A 364 -5.14 7.24 8.02
CA SER A 364 -4.70 6.10 7.20
C SER A 364 -3.80 6.54 6.05
N LEU A 365 -4.11 7.69 5.42
CA LEU A 365 -3.32 8.28 4.35
C LEU A 365 -1.90 8.63 4.80
N ILE A 366 -1.73 9.18 6.02
CA ILE A 366 -0.40 9.43 6.62
C ILE A 366 0.38 8.13 6.82
N LYS A 367 -0.28 7.07 7.31
CA LYS A 367 0.38 5.77 7.53
C LYS A 367 0.88 5.19 6.21
N VAL A 368 0.05 5.24 5.17
CA VAL A 368 0.43 4.79 3.82
C VAL A 368 1.60 5.62 3.28
N ASP A 369 1.64 6.93 3.50
CA ASP A 369 2.81 7.75 3.12
C ASP A 369 4.09 7.28 3.78
N HIS A 370 4.05 7.00 5.08
CA HIS A 370 5.22 6.55 5.81
C HIS A 370 5.66 5.16 5.35
N MET A 371 4.73 4.27 5.03
CA MET A 371 5.04 2.97 4.42
C MET A 371 5.71 3.13 3.05
N ILE A 372 5.19 4.02 2.19
CA ILE A 372 5.79 4.32 0.88
C ILE A 372 7.18 4.93 1.06
N TYR A 373 7.32 5.91 1.96
CA TYR A 373 8.58 6.60 2.23
C TYR A 373 9.66 5.62 2.71
N LYS A 374 9.34 4.78 3.70
CA LYS A 374 10.24 3.74 4.20
C LYS A 374 10.61 2.74 3.12
N GLN A 375 9.62 2.25 2.37
CA GLN A 375 9.86 1.29 1.30
C GLN A 375 10.80 1.88 0.25
N ARG A 376 10.69 3.17 -0.08
CA ARG A 376 11.64 3.87 -0.95
C ARG A 376 13.03 3.98 -0.33
N ALA A 377 13.16 4.17 0.98
CA ALA A 377 14.45 4.14 1.67
C ALA A 377 15.14 2.78 1.56
N TYR A 378 14.41 1.68 1.77
CA TYR A 378 14.92 0.32 1.51
C TYR A 378 15.30 0.12 0.04
N MET A 379 14.52 0.65 -0.89
CA MET A 379 14.83 0.54 -2.32
C MET A 379 16.05 1.37 -2.71
N ALA A 380 16.31 2.52 -2.10
CA ALA A 380 17.53 3.28 -2.30
C ALA A 380 18.78 2.44 -1.92
N LEU A 381 18.75 1.71 -0.81
CA LEU A 381 19.83 0.79 -0.44
C LEU A 381 19.96 -0.37 -1.44
N ASN A 382 18.85 -1.07 -1.74
CA ASN A 382 18.87 -2.26 -2.59
C ASN A 382 19.21 -1.99 -4.06
N SER A 383 19.08 -0.75 -4.51
CA SER A 383 19.37 -0.29 -5.88
C SER A 383 20.70 0.44 -6.00
N ASN A 384 21.55 0.42 -4.96
CA ASN A 384 22.81 1.16 -4.89
C ASN A 384 22.63 2.67 -5.18
N GLY A 385 21.61 3.28 -4.57
CA GLY A 385 21.38 4.72 -4.63
C GLY A 385 20.72 5.21 -5.92
N GLU A 386 19.82 4.42 -6.53
CA GLU A 386 19.07 4.86 -7.70
C GLU A 386 18.36 6.20 -7.44
N GLU A 387 18.56 7.17 -8.35
CA GLU A 387 18.22 8.58 -8.14
C GLU A 387 16.74 8.80 -7.79
N GLU A 388 15.84 8.01 -8.38
CA GLU A 388 14.40 8.07 -8.11
C GLU A 388 14.10 7.89 -6.62
N TYR A 389 14.68 6.88 -5.99
CA TYR A 389 14.44 6.56 -4.58
C TYR A 389 15.14 7.53 -3.64
N VAL A 390 16.39 7.88 -3.95
CA VAL A 390 17.17 8.86 -3.17
C VAL A 390 16.44 10.19 -3.12
N LYS A 391 15.99 10.71 -4.27
CA LYS A 391 15.28 11.98 -4.36
C LYS A 391 13.97 11.98 -3.57
N ALA A 392 13.22 10.88 -3.62
CA ALA A 392 11.96 10.76 -2.89
C ALA A 392 12.15 10.74 -1.36
N VAL A 393 13.28 10.21 -0.88
CA VAL A 393 13.62 10.11 0.56
C VAL A 393 14.40 11.33 1.06
N SER A 394 14.98 12.14 0.17
CA SER A 394 15.75 13.33 0.55
C SER A 394 14.91 14.48 1.13
N VAL A 395 13.58 14.37 1.07
CA VAL A 395 12.67 15.38 1.63
C VAL A 395 12.78 15.38 3.17
N ASP A 396 12.85 16.57 3.77
CA ASP A 396 12.87 16.72 5.22
C ASP A 396 11.47 16.60 5.86
N PHE A 397 11.45 16.46 7.19
CA PHE A 397 10.21 16.25 7.95
C PHE A 397 9.29 17.48 8.01
N HIS A 398 9.73 18.68 7.60
CA HIS A 398 8.84 19.84 7.40
C HIS A 398 8.30 19.88 5.96
N GLY A 399 9.14 19.56 4.98
CA GLY A 399 8.82 19.61 3.55
C GLY A 399 7.92 18.47 3.06
N CYS A 400 7.79 17.40 3.82
CA CYS A 400 6.91 16.27 3.50
C CYS A 400 5.41 16.63 3.71
N ARG A 401 4.49 15.80 3.19
CA ARG A 401 3.05 16.04 3.32
C ARG A 401 2.59 16.11 4.78
N LEU A 402 3.09 15.19 5.63
CA LEU A 402 2.77 15.21 7.06
C LEU A 402 3.33 16.46 7.74
N GLY A 403 4.54 16.88 7.40
CA GLY A 403 5.16 18.10 7.90
C GLY A 403 4.31 19.34 7.62
N LYS A 404 3.95 19.55 6.35
CA LYS A 404 3.07 20.68 5.96
C LYS A 404 1.73 20.65 6.68
N TRP A 405 1.10 19.47 6.76
CA TRP A 405 -0.15 19.29 7.50
C TRP A 405 -0.01 19.59 9.00
N TYR A 406 1.12 19.19 9.60
CA TYR A 406 1.41 19.43 11.00
C TYR A 406 1.65 20.91 11.28
N TYR A 407 2.58 21.57 10.58
CA TYR A 407 3.00 22.93 10.96
C TYR A 407 2.09 24.06 10.47
N GLU A 408 1.43 23.86 9.32
CA GLU A 408 0.79 24.94 8.57
C GLU A 408 -0.63 24.62 8.07
N GLY A 409 -1.02 23.34 7.98
CA GLY A 409 -2.30 22.93 7.41
C GLY A 409 -3.36 22.48 8.43
N ASP A 410 -4.32 21.71 7.92
CA ASP A 410 -5.50 21.20 8.66
C ASP A 410 -5.16 20.50 9.98
N GLY A 411 -3.96 19.92 10.12
CA GLY A 411 -3.55 19.26 11.34
C GLY A 411 -3.41 20.22 12.49
N LYS A 412 -2.81 21.37 12.22
CA LYS A 412 -2.75 22.46 13.21
C LYS A 412 -4.13 22.99 13.53
N GLU A 413 -4.95 23.24 12.53
CA GLU A 413 -6.28 23.82 12.75
C GLU A 413 -7.21 22.88 13.51
N ARG A 414 -7.16 21.57 13.21
CA ARG A 414 -8.17 20.61 13.66
C ARG A 414 -7.68 19.64 14.75
N PHE A 415 -6.38 19.54 14.99
CA PHE A 415 -5.80 18.63 15.99
C PHE A 415 -4.84 19.32 16.99
N SER A 416 -4.47 20.60 16.83
CA SER A 416 -3.53 21.23 17.78
C SER A 416 -3.99 21.26 19.24
N SER A 417 -5.30 21.13 19.47
CA SER A 417 -5.90 21.05 20.81
C SER A 417 -5.82 19.67 21.45
N VAL A 418 -5.55 18.59 20.70
CA VAL A 418 -5.49 17.24 21.28
C VAL A 418 -4.16 17.02 22.00
N PRO A 419 -4.14 16.42 23.21
CA PRO A 419 -2.91 16.25 24.00
C PRO A 419 -1.76 15.57 23.24
N SER A 420 -2.08 14.56 22.44
CA SER A 420 -1.08 13.76 21.71
C SER A 420 -0.46 14.47 20.50
N TYR A 421 -1.02 15.59 20.03
CA TYR A 421 -0.56 16.27 18.82
C TYR A 421 0.92 16.69 18.90
N ARG A 422 1.37 17.22 20.03
CA ARG A 422 2.78 17.62 20.22
C ARG A 422 3.74 16.42 20.24
N SER A 423 3.24 15.24 20.58
CA SER A 423 4.05 14.02 20.65
C SER A 423 4.39 13.45 19.28
N LEU A 424 3.78 13.97 18.18
CA LEU A 424 4.03 13.50 16.83
C LEU A 424 5.40 13.92 16.28
N GLU A 425 5.92 15.06 16.73
CA GLU A 425 7.11 15.67 16.13
C GLU A 425 8.35 14.78 16.29
N VAL A 426 8.58 14.23 17.48
CA VAL A 426 9.75 13.39 17.78
C VAL A 426 9.82 12.15 16.89
N PRO A 427 8.81 11.25 16.87
CA PRO A 427 8.87 10.06 16.02
C PRO A 427 8.93 10.41 14.53
N HIS A 428 8.25 11.47 14.09
CA HIS A 428 8.31 11.92 12.70
C HIS A 428 9.70 12.42 12.29
N ARG A 429 10.36 13.21 13.15
CA ARG A 429 11.74 13.65 12.96
C ARG A 429 12.70 12.47 12.91
N THR A 430 12.53 11.47 13.78
CA THR A 430 13.35 10.25 13.80
C THR A 430 13.29 9.52 12.45
N VAL A 431 12.09 9.34 11.86
CA VAL A 431 11.94 8.69 10.54
C VAL A 431 12.81 9.37 9.47
N HIS A 432 12.69 10.68 9.34
CA HIS A 432 13.44 11.42 8.32
C HIS A 432 14.94 11.48 8.62
N HIS A 433 15.32 11.73 9.88
CA HIS A 433 16.72 11.80 10.27
C HIS A 433 17.45 10.47 10.02
N SER A 434 16.85 9.35 10.42
CA SER A 434 17.44 8.03 10.22
C SER A 434 17.44 7.63 8.74
N ALA A 435 16.43 8.00 7.95
CA ALA A 435 16.46 7.83 6.50
C ALA A 435 17.59 8.64 5.82
N HIS A 436 17.86 9.88 6.26
CA HIS A 436 18.96 10.68 5.71
C HIS A 436 20.34 10.13 6.12
N ARG A 437 20.46 9.58 7.34
CA ARG A 437 21.66 8.83 7.77
C ARG A 437 21.92 7.63 6.87
N LEU A 438 20.88 6.87 6.53
CA LEU A 438 20.98 5.76 5.57
C LEU A 438 21.52 6.26 4.23
N LEU A 439 20.94 7.30 3.64
CA LEU A 439 21.37 7.83 2.34
C LEU A 439 22.83 8.26 2.35
N ALA A 440 23.30 8.90 3.42
CA ALA A 440 24.71 9.29 3.57
C ALA A 440 25.69 8.11 3.66
N SER A 441 25.20 6.90 3.95
CA SER A 441 26.00 5.69 4.08
C SER A 441 26.07 4.82 2.82
N ILE A 442 25.17 5.03 1.84
CA ILE A 442 25.11 4.21 0.61
C ILE A 442 26.42 4.30 -0.20
N ASP A 443 27.02 5.48 -0.31
CA ASP A 443 28.23 5.70 -1.12
C ASP A 443 29.55 5.43 -0.34
N ARG A 444 29.47 4.92 0.89
CA ARG A 444 30.65 4.70 1.76
C ARG A 444 31.29 3.32 1.61
N GLY A 445 30.94 2.56 0.57
CA GLY A 445 31.53 1.24 0.29
C GLY A 445 31.15 0.17 1.33
N TRP A 446 29.89 0.19 1.77
CA TRP A 446 29.34 -0.68 2.81
C TRP A 446 29.46 -2.17 2.50
N GLU A 447 29.68 -2.57 1.25
CA GLU A 447 29.88 -3.97 0.86
C GLU A 447 31.17 -4.58 1.46
N ARG A 448 32.10 -3.72 1.91
CA ARG A 448 33.41 -4.12 2.44
C ARG A 448 33.69 -3.64 3.85
N ASP A 449 32.80 -2.84 4.43
CA ASP A 449 33.00 -2.21 5.74
C ASP A 449 31.87 -2.58 6.71
N SER A 450 32.19 -3.42 7.70
CA SER A 450 31.24 -3.85 8.72
C SER A 450 30.74 -2.72 9.62
N ALA A 451 31.53 -1.66 9.82
CA ALA A 451 31.09 -0.51 10.60
C ALA A 451 30.00 0.26 9.85
N VAL A 452 30.18 0.47 8.53
CA VAL A 452 29.15 1.11 7.70
C VAL A 452 27.89 0.23 7.59
N GLN A 453 28.04 -1.10 7.53
CA GLN A 453 26.89 -2.03 7.58
C GLN A 453 26.08 -1.88 8.87
N GLN A 454 26.77 -1.75 10.01
CA GLN A 454 26.12 -1.55 11.31
C GLN A 454 25.40 -0.19 11.36
N GLU A 455 26.03 0.88 10.86
CA GLU A 455 25.40 2.21 10.78
C GLU A 455 24.11 2.20 9.92
N ILE A 456 24.14 1.49 8.79
CA ILE A 456 22.98 1.31 7.90
C ILE A 456 21.85 0.55 8.62
N TYR A 457 22.19 -0.54 9.31
CA TYR A 457 21.22 -1.32 10.07
C TYR A 457 20.56 -0.50 11.18
N GLU A 458 21.35 0.25 11.95
CA GLU A 458 20.83 1.12 13.02
C GLU A 458 19.92 2.21 12.45
N ALA A 459 20.32 2.86 11.36
CA ALA A 459 19.51 3.87 10.68
C ALA A 459 18.15 3.29 10.21
N LEU A 460 18.14 2.08 9.63
CA LEU A 460 16.89 1.43 9.23
C LEU A 460 16.03 1.03 10.44
N SER A 461 16.65 0.50 11.50
CA SER A 461 15.94 0.10 12.72
C SER A 461 15.29 1.29 13.43
N GLU A 462 16.00 2.41 13.56
CA GLU A 462 15.46 3.64 14.13
C GLU A 462 14.34 4.24 13.26
N MET A 463 14.46 4.15 11.93
CA MET A 463 13.41 4.59 11.00
C MET A 463 12.15 3.74 11.16
N GLU A 464 12.28 2.43 11.33
CA GLU A 464 11.17 1.51 11.63
C GLU A 464 10.48 1.88 12.95
N GLU A 465 11.26 2.08 14.02
CA GLU A 465 10.74 2.46 15.35
C GLU A 465 10.05 3.83 15.33
N GLY A 466 10.69 4.84 14.72
CA GLY A 466 10.12 6.17 14.56
C GLY A 466 8.80 6.12 13.79
N SER A 467 8.72 5.29 12.75
CA SER A 467 7.49 5.15 11.97
C SER A 467 6.37 4.48 12.77
N ASN A 468 6.68 3.49 13.61
CA ASN A 468 5.67 2.91 14.51
C ASN A 468 5.17 3.97 15.50
N GLY A 469 6.07 4.80 16.05
CA GLY A 469 5.71 5.94 16.89
C GLY A 469 4.79 6.94 16.18
N VAL A 470 5.04 7.25 14.89
CA VAL A 470 4.12 8.08 14.09
C VAL A 470 2.75 7.42 14.00
N MET A 471 2.68 6.14 13.66
CA MET A 471 1.40 5.42 13.52
C MET A 471 0.59 5.42 14.82
N GLU A 472 1.24 5.15 15.95
CA GLU A 472 0.60 5.16 17.28
C GLU A 472 0.09 6.54 17.69
N VAL A 473 0.88 7.59 17.46
CA VAL A 473 0.46 8.96 17.79
C VAL A 473 -0.70 9.39 16.92
N ILE A 474 -0.68 9.08 15.63
CA ILE A 474 -1.80 9.38 14.72
C ILE A 474 -3.09 8.67 15.16
N ASP A 475 -3.03 7.38 15.54
CA ASP A 475 -4.20 6.66 16.06
C ASP A 475 -4.73 7.28 17.35
N ARG A 476 -3.83 7.66 18.26
CA ARG A 476 -4.18 8.31 19.51
C ARG A 476 -4.83 9.67 19.28
N MET A 477 -4.30 10.47 18.35
CA MET A 477 -4.85 11.79 18.00
C MET A 477 -6.27 11.69 17.46
N VAL A 478 -6.55 10.69 16.61
CA VAL A 478 -7.91 10.45 16.11
C VAL A 478 -8.83 9.97 17.24
N ALA A 479 -8.36 9.09 18.11
CA ALA A 479 -9.14 8.61 19.25
C ALA A 479 -9.46 9.73 20.25
N GLU A 480 -8.50 10.58 20.61
CA GLU A 480 -8.67 11.72 21.54
C GLU A 480 -9.63 12.78 21.00
N LYS A 481 -9.77 12.88 19.67
CA LYS A 481 -10.67 13.87 19.04
C LYS A 481 -12.13 13.40 18.99
N HIS A 482 -12.35 12.10 18.87
CA HIS A 482 -13.67 11.50 18.58
C HIS A 482 -14.21 10.57 19.67
N GLY A 483 -13.40 10.24 20.67
CA GLY A 483 -13.78 9.46 21.86
C GLY A 483 -13.86 10.34 23.09
#